data_AF-A0A6A1VJV6-F1
#
_entry.id   AF-A0A6A1VJV6-F1
#
_cell.length_a   1.000
_cell.length_b   1.000
_cell.length_c   1.000
_cell.angle_alpha   90.00
_cell.angle_beta   90.00
_cell.angle_gamma   90.00
#
_symmetry.space_group_name_H-M   'P 1'
#
loop_
_entity.id
_entity.type
_entity.pdbx_description
1 polymer ?
#
loop_
_entity_poly.entity_id
_entity_poly.type
_entity_poly.pdbx_seq_one_letter_code
_entity_poly.pdbx_strand_id
1 'polypeptide(L)'
;MARLAFNMAHLFLHLPIVLEGDSQCVINQVNQAETVPLWLITGKVETMRSLLGTHMEWRLQWTPRKGNMLAHIIAKWGLDSSIYGIIPCNNLPPNIISCDTPTSLGLTKI
;
A
#
# COMPACT_ATOMS: atom_id res chain seq x y z
N MET A 1 -3.77 2.07 -6.06
CA MET A 1 -3.55 1.66 -4.66
C MET A 1 -2.22 2.14 -4.09
N ALA A 2 -1.06 1.85 -4.71
CA ALA A 2 0.23 2.29 -4.14
C ALA A 2 0.26 3.79 -3.76
N ARG A 3 -0.14 4.71 -4.66
CA ARG A 3 -0.20 6.16 -4.34
C ARG A 3 -1.10 6.51 -3.15
N LEU A 4 -2.18 5.76 -2.90
CA LEU A 4 -3.04 5.96 -1.74
C LEU A 4 -2.30 5.60 -0.44
N ALA A 5 -1.59 4.47 -0.42
CA ALA A 5 -0.80 4.04 0.73
C ALA A 5 0.31 5.05 1.06
N PHE A 6 1.03 5.54 0.06
CA PHE A 6 2.06 6.58 0.25
C PHE A 6 1.47 7.91 0.76
N ASN A 7 0.30 8.33 0.25
CA ASN A 7 -0.37 9.54 0.75
C ASN A 7 -0.85 9.37 2.20
N MET A 8 -1.34 8.18 2.57
CA MET A 8 -1.73 7.90 3.96
C MET A 8 -0.50 7.86 4.88
N ALA A 9 0.62 7.30 4.42
CA ALA A 9 1.86 7.28 5.17
C ALA A 9 2.37 8.68 5.51
N HIS A 10 2.08 9.67 4.66
CA HIS A 10 2.39 11.09 4.92
C HIS A 10 1.63 11.66 6.13
N LEU A 11 0.58 11.01 6.64
CA LEU A 11 -0.06 11.40 7.90
C LEU A 11 0.74 10.93 9.13
N PHE A 12 1.75 10.07 8.94
CA PHE A 12 2.54 9.43 10.00
C PHE A 12 4.05 9.70 9.83
N LEU A 13 4.41 10.85 9.27
CA LEU A 13 5.79 11.25 8.92
C LEU A 13 6.86 11.07 9.99
N HIS A 14 6.45 11.07 11.27
CA HIS A 14 7.36 10.96 12.41
C HIS A 14 7.62 9.51 12.85
N LEU A 15 7.05 8.52 12.16
CA LEU A 15 7.18 7.12 12.48
C LEU A 15 7.92 6.37 11.37
N PRO A 16 8.67 5.30 11.71
CA PRO A 16 9.08 4.31 10.73
C PRO A 16 7.85 3.65 10.12
N ILE A 17 7.78 3.57 8.79
CA ILE A 17 6.64 3.01 8.06
C ILE A 17 7.10 1.88 7.16
N VAL A 18 6.38 0.77 7.21
CA VAL A 18 6.51 -0.32 6.24
C VAL A 18 5.30 -0.26 5.32
N LEU A 19 5.57 -0.02 4.04
CA LEU A 19 4.60 -0.12 2.96
C LEU A 19 4.72 -1.52 2.36
N GLU A 20 3.59 -2.22 2.28
CA GLU A 20 3.56 -3.57 1.73
C GLU A 20 2.80 -3.63 0.40
N GLY A 21 3.22 -4.53 -0.48
CA GLY A 21 2.50 -4.82 -1.72
C GLY A 21 2.84 -6.21 -2.28
N ASP A 22 1.98 -6.73 -3.15
CA ASP A 22 2.15 -8.07 -3.74
C ASP A 22 2.74 -8.07 -5.15
N SER A 23 2.99 -6.88 -5.72
CA SER A 23 3.62 -6.76 -7.04
C SER A 23 5.15 -6.75 -6.92
N GLN A 24 5.75 -7.94 -7.00
CA GLN A 24 7.21 -8.09 -6.87
C GLN A 24 7.98 -7.32 -7.95
N CYS A 25 7.45 -7.23 -9.17
CA CYS A 25 8.07 -6.45 -10.25
C CYS A 25 8.17 -4.95 -9.90
N VAL A 26 7.12 -4.37 -9.32
CA VAL A 26 7.12 -2.97 -8.89
C VAL A 26 8.07 -2.76 -7.72
N ILE A 27 8.01 -3.64 -6.72
CA ILE A 27 8.84 -3.54 -5.52
C ILE A 27 10.32 -3.62 -5.86
N ASN A 28 10.71 -4.56 -6.72
CA ASN A 28 12.09 -4.69 -7.17
C ASN A 28 12.56 -3.42 -7.89
N GLN A 29 11.76 -2.88 -8.81
CA GLN A 29 12.11 -1.64 -9.50
C GLN A 29 12.20 -0.44 -8.55
N VAL A 30 11.33 -0.32 -7.55
CA VAL A 30 11.42 0.77 -6.59
C VAL A 30 12.67 0.64 -5.72
N ASN A 31 12.95 -0.56 -5.18
CA ASN A 31 14.07 -0.78 -4.27
C ASN A 31 15.44 -0.77 -4.96
N GLN A 32 15.51 -1.05 -6.27
CA GLN A 32 16.74 -1.01 -7.06
C GLN A 32 16.91 0.35 -7.75
N ALA A 33 17.31 1.38 -7.00
CA ALA A 33 17.35 2.77 -7.48
C ALA A 33 18.15 2.99 -8.78
N GLU A 34 19.19 2.19 -9.01
CA GLU A 34 20.07 2.29 -10.19
C GLU A 34 19.47 1.67 -11.46
N THR A 35 18.39 0.91 -11.33
CA THR A 35 17.73 0.29 -12.50
C THR A 35 16.85 1.29 -13.22
N VAL A 36 16.89 1.26 -14.55
CA VAL A 36 15.94 2.00 -15.39
C VAL A 36 14.55 1.38 -15.22
N PRO A 37 13.54 2.14 -14.80
CA PRO A 37 12.18 1.61 -14.69
C PRO A 37 11.62 1.18 -16.04
N LEU A 38 10.78 0.16 -16.05
CA LEU A 38 10.00 -0.24 -17.22
C LEU A 38 9.14 0.94 -17.68
N TRP A 39 9.22 1.27 -18.98
CA TRP A 39 8.56 2.43 -19.60
C TRP A 39 7.07 2.58 -19.21
N LEU A 40 6.35 1.46 -19.10
CA LEU A 40 4.93 1.42 -18.78
C LEU A 40 4.60 1.95 -17.36
N ILE A 41 5.55 1.85 -16.43
CA ILE A 41 5.37 2.23 -15.02
C ILE A 41 6.38 3.25 -14.52
N THR A 42 7.23 3.80 -15.39
CA THR A 42 8.34 4.71 -15.04
C THR A 42 7.90 5.83 -14.12
N GLY A 43 6.88 6.61 -14.49
CA GLY A 43 6.42 7.73 -13.66
C GLY A 43 5.92 7.29 -12.28
N LYS A 44 5.40 6.06 -12.13
CA LYS A 44 4.98 5.53 -10.83
C LYS A 44 6.18 5.13 -9.97
N VAL A 45 7.17 4.46 -10.57
CA VAL A 45 8.40 4.04 -9.89
C VAL A 45 9.19 5.25 -9.42
N GLU A 46 9.38 6.26 -10.28
CA GLU A 46 10.07 7.50 -9.94
C GLU A 46 9.41 8.25 -8.79
N THR A 47 8.07 8.36 -8.83
CA THR A 47 7.29 8.97 -7.74
C THR A 47 7.53 8.23 -6.41
N MET A 48 7.48 6.89 -6.41
CA MET A 48 7.71 6.10 -5.20
C MET A 48 9.14 6.24 -4.68
N ARG A 49 10.15 6.21 -5.56
CA ARG A 49 11.55 6.41 -5.19
C ARG A 49 11.77 7.80 -4.57
N SER A 50 11.18 8.84 -5.15
CA SER A 50 11.27 10.21 -4.61
C SER A 50 10.65 10.31 -3.21
N LEU A 51 9.48 9.68 -3.00
CA LEU A 51 8.81 9.65 -1.69
C LEU A 51 9.63 8.89 -0.64
N LEU A 52 10.18 7.72 -0.99
CA LEU A 52 11.07 6.97 -0.10
C LEU A 52 12.37 7.74 0.20
N GLY A 53 12.94 8.43 -0.80
CA GLY A 53 14.12 9.28 -0.61
C GLY A 53 13.89 10.46 0.33
N THR A 54 12.64 10.96 0.38
CA THR A 54 12.25 12.03 1.32
C THR A 54 12.07 11.51 2.76
N HIS A 55 11.83 10.21 2.92
CA HIS A 55 11.53 9.58 4.21
C HIS A 55 12.44 8.37 4.44
N MET A 56 13.65 8.60 4.96
CA MET A 56 14.69 7.55 5.09
C MET A 56 14.28 6.34 5.95
N GLU A 57 13.34 6.52 6.88
CA GLU A 57 12.83 5.46 7.74
C GLU A 57 11.70 4.62 7.08
N TRP A 58 11.26 4.99 5.88
CA TRP A 58 10.22 4.25 5.17
C TRP A 58 10.84 3.10 4.38
N ARG A 59 10.14 1.97 4.36
CA ARG A 59 10.55 0.78 3.61
C ARG A 59 9.39 0.26 2.77
N LEU A 60 9.70 -0.21 1.58
CA LEU A 60 8.76 -0.92 0.72
C LEU A 60 9.12 -2.42 0.70
N GLN A 61 8.17 -3.26 1.10
CA GLN A 61 8.36 -4.71 1.22
C GLN A 61 7.32 -5.49 0.42
N TRP A 62 7.75 -6.67 -0.03
CA TRP A 62 6.85 -7.62 -0.67
C TRP A 62 6.08 -8.42 0.37
N THR A 63 4.78 -8.55 0.15
CA THR A 63 3.89 -9.42 0.92
C THR A 63 3.13 -10.35 -0.04
N PRO A 64 2.83 -11.60 0.34
CA PRO A 64 1.99 -12.45 -0.49
C PRO A 64 0.63 -11.81 -0.77
N ARG A 65 0.00 -12.15 -1.90
CA ARG A 65 -1.34 -11.63 -2.26
C ARG A 65 -2.37 -11.77 -1.13
N LYS A 66 -2.30 -12.87 -0.35
CA LYS A 66 -3.15 -13.11 0.82
C LYS A 66 -2.97 -12.05 1.92
N GLY A 67 -1.75 -11.52 2.09
CA GLY A 67 -1.44 -10.41 3.01
C GLY A 67 -1.79 -9.03 2.45
N ASN A 68 -2.10 -8.92 1.15
CA ASN A 68 -2.52 -7.68 0.50
C ASN A 68 -4.02 -7.67 0.14
N MET A 69 -4.83 -8.51 0.79
CA MET A 69 -6.23 -8.74 0.39
C MET A 69 -7.10 -7.49 0.58
N LEU A 70 -6.94 -6.73 1.66
CA LEU A 70 -7.65 -5.47 1.85
C LEU A 70 -7.40 -4.49 0.70
N ALA A 71 -6.16 -4.35 0.23
CA ALA A 71 -5.85 -3.47 -0.89
C ALA A 71 -6.55 -3.93 -2.18
N HIS A 72 -6.65 -5.25 -2.41
CA HIS A 72 -7.42 -5.81 -3.54
C HIS A 72 -8.92 -5.56 -3.39
N ILE A 73 -9.48 -5.70 -2.19
CA ILE A 73 -10.90 -5.46 -1.92
C ILE A 73 -11.24 -3.99 -2.14
N ILE A 74 -10.43 -3.06 -1.62
CA ILE A 74 -10.62 -1.62 -1.85
C ILE A 74 -10.49 -1.29 -3.36
N ALA A 75 -9.51 -1.88 -4.06
CA ALA A 75 -9.35 -1.67 -5.50
C ALA A 75 -10.56 -2.16 -6.29
N LYS A 76 -11.07 -3.35 -5.96
CA LYS A 76 -12.26 -3.93 -6.57
C LYS A 76 -13.50 -3.07 -6.28
N TRP A 77 -13.71 -2.67 -5.03
CA TRP A 77 -14.82 -1.81 -4.67
C TRP A 77 -14.79 -0.46 -5.39
N GLY A 78 -13.61 0.16 -5.52
CA GLY A 78 -13.46 1.40 -6.27
C GLY A 78 -13.81 1.22 -7.75
N LEU A 79 -13.39 0.12 -8.37
CA LEU A 79 -13.75 -0.23 -9.74
C LEU A 79 -15.27 -0.42 -9.89
N ASP A 80 -15.88 -1.24 -9.03
CA ASP A 80 -17.30 -1.55 -9.07
C ASP A 80 -18.17 -0.31 -8.81
N SER A 81 -17.68 0.62 -8.00
CA SER A 81 -18.36 1.88 -7.67
C SER A 81 -18.05 3.03 -8.64
N SER A 82 -17.23 2.79 -9.68
CA SER A 82 -16.73 3.84 -10.60
C SER A 82 -16.07 5.02 -9.86
N ILE A 83 -15.38 4.74 -8.75
CA ILE A 83 -14.65 5.72 -7.96
C ILE A 83 -13.17 5.68 -8.35
N TYR A 84 -12.65 6.85 -8.73
CA TYR A 84 -11.27 7.01 -9.15
C TYR A 84 -10.60 8.16 -8.39
N GLY A 85 -9.27 8.12 -8.29
CA GLY A 85 -8.50 9.21 -7.71
C GLY A 85 -8.24 9.04 -6.21
N ILE A 86 -8.39 10.13 -5.46
CA ILE A 86 -8.15 10.17 -4.01
C ILE A 86 -9.44 9.76 -3.31
N ILE A 87 -9.42 8.60 -2.66
CA ILE A 87 -10.55 8.06 -1.91
C ILE A 87 -10.35 8.44 -0.44
N PRO A 88 -11.22 9.30 0.15
CA PRO A 88 -11.17 9.58 1.57
C PRO A 88 -11.45 8.29 2.36
N CYS A 89 -10.73 8.05 3.46
CA CYS A 89 -10.97 6.87 4.31
C CYS A 89 -12.44 6.77 4.77
N ASN A 90 -13.08 7.91 5.01
CA ASN A 90 -14.48 8.01 5.44
C ASN A 90 -15.47 7.50 4.40
N ASN A 91 -15.04 7.34 3.14
CA ASN A 91 -15.86 6.83 2.06
C ASN A 91 -15.72 5.31 1.90
N LEU A 92 -14.81 4.67 2.65
CA LEU A 92 -14.64 3.23 2.60
C LEU A 92 -15.77 2.53 3.38
N PRO A 93 -16.44 1.53 2.79
CA PRO A 93 -17.43 0.73 3.48
C PRO A 93 -16.85 0.04 4.73
N PRO A 94 -17.55 0.03 5.88
CA PRO A 94 -17.06 -0.57 7.11
C PRO A 94 -16.67 -2.05 6.99
N ASN A 95 -17.39 -2.80 6.15
CA ASN A 95 -17.13 -4.22 5.88
C ASN A 95 -15.81 -4.45 5.12
N ILE A 96 -15.30 -3.44 4.42
CA ILE A 96 -13.99 -3.52 3.74
C ILE A 96 -12.88 -3.32 4.77
N ILE A 97 -13.04 -2.36 5.68
CA ILE A 97 -12.04 -2.03 6.71
C ILE A 97 -11.77 -3.21 7.65
N SER A 98 -12.76 -4.08 7.90
CA SER A 98 -12.62 -5.25 8.78
C SER A 98 -12.07 -6.51 8.10
N CYS A 99 -11.66 -6.47 6.84
CA CYS A 99 -11.26 -7.67 6.09
C CYS A 99 -9.92 -8.28 6.54
N ASP A 100 -9.04 -7.48 7.15
CA ASP A 100 -7.73 -7.94 7.66
C ASP A 100 -7.70 -8.12 9.18
N THR A 101 -8.83 -7.92 9.87
CA THR A 101 -8.91 -8.26 11.31
C THR A 101 -8.86 -9.79 11.45
N PRO A 102 -7.81 -10.36 12.07
CA PRO A 102 -7.80 -11.79 12.35
C PRO A 102 -9.02 -12.11 13.21
N THR A 103 -9.80 -13.10 12.78
CA THR A 103 -10.92 -13.62 13.55
C THR A 103 -10.37 -14.12 14.88
N SER A 104 -10.75 -13.44 15.96
CA SER A 104 -10.56 -13.79 17.39
C SER A 104 -9.13 -13.94 17.92
N LEU A 105 -8.82 -13.08 18.90
CA LEU A 105 -7.90 -13.37 19.98
C LEU A 105 -8.17 -14.79 20.54
N GLY A 106 -7.16 -15.65 20.51
CA GLY A 106 -7.06 -16.73 21.47
C GLY A 106 -6.88 -16.13 22.86
N LEU A 107 -8.00 -15.93 23.56
CA LEU A 107 -8.02 -15.66 25.00
C LEU A 107 -7.31 -16.83 25.70
N THR A 108 -6.04 -16.64 26.06
CA THR A 108 -5.44 -17.42 27.14
C THR A 108 -5.57 -16.58 28.40
N LYS A 109 -6.55 -16.96 29.23
CA LYS A 109 -6.68 -16.49 30.61
C LYS A 109 -5.36 -16.76 31.34
N ILE A 110 -4.86 -15.76 32.05
CA ILE A 110 -4.10 -15.94 33.29
C ILE A 110 -4.93 -15.25 34.36
#